data_AF-A0A2E7SZR3-F1
#
_entry.id   AF-A0A2E7SZR3-F1
#
_cell.length_a   1.000
_cell.length_b   1.000
_cell.length_c   1.000
_cell.angle_alpha   90.00
_cell.angle_beta   90.00
_cell.angle_gamma   90.00
#
_symmetry.space_group_name_H-M   'P 1'
#
loop_
_entity.id
_entity.type
_entity.pdbx_description
1 polymer ?
#
loop_
_entity_poly.entity_id
_entity_poly.type
_entity_poly.pdbx_seq_one_letter_code
_entity_poly.pdbx_strand_id
1 'polypeptide(L)'
;MKQRVLLIGLVVFCLIQPLAYAEDASYECTAGDSTEDRVGCLDTDGDGWSDPDDHWNESMGADAFPNNASENRDLDGDGLGDVIDPDMDGDGSNDDVDVWPEDAGIWSDSDGDGYADQGLHALSDNCPFIYGKSKIRLKGCSDIDGDFMPDEYDDDADGDGIRNEMERAASSGTILYDPYNAESTPLDSDKDTLPDVLDDDNDNDGWPDDVELDRGSDIYDAKSTPFNMYMGMNTGFFYRGGINSESFTSDYDPESFEISLSALSEIVFEELVIPLLLVPIYFAIFFARRGEFKNCLKKIEESSTVSELAELEKVINEMVKERKVKVYHGLVLRNALEEKESEFGLESEREPKNEEE
;
A
#
# COMPACT_ATOMS: atom_id res chain seq x y z
N MET A 1 42.65 -2.17 -45.71
CA MET A 1 43.22 -3.34 -46.42
C MET A 1 43.93 -4.18 -45.36
N LYS A 2 43.48 -5.43 -45.13
CA LYS A 2 44.04 -6.48 -44.23
C LYS A 2 43.98 -6.08 -42.73
N GLN A 3 43.41 -6.81 -41.78
CA GLN A 3 43.21 -8.24 -41.58
C GLN A 3 41.97 -8.39 -40.66
N ARG A 4 40.86 -8.90 -41.21
CA ARG A 4 39.67 -9.34 -40.46
C ARG A 4 39.47 -10.82 -40.74
N VAL A 5 40.40 -11.69 -40.33
CA VAL A 5 40.20 -13.15 -40.33
C VAL A 5 41.24 -13.76 -39.38
N LEU A 6 40.98 -13.80 -38.07
CA LEU A 6 41.59 -14.82 -37.18
C LEU A 6 40.94 -14.81 -35.78
N LEU A 7 39.62 -14.90 -35.69
CA LEU A 7 38.94 -15.01 -34.39
C LEU A 7 37.65 -15.83 -34.47
N ILE A 8 37.69 -16.96 -35.20
CA ILE A 8 36.62 -17.98 -35.20
C ILE A 8 37.24 -19.39 -35.28
N GLY A 9 38.37 -19.59 -34.59
CA GLY A 9 39.11 -20.86 -34.62
C GLY A 9 39.29 -21.54 -33.26
N LEU A 10 38.76 -20.96 -32.18
CA LEU A 10 39.03 -21.43 -30.81
C LEU A 10 37.77 -21.75 -29.99
N VAL A 11 36.58 -21.68 -30.60
CA VAL A 11 35.30 -21.95 -29.92
C VAL A 11 34.57 -23.19 -30.49
N VAL A 12 35.04 -23.75 -31.62
CA VAL A 12 34.41 -24.93 -32.25
C VAL A 12 35.17 -26.24 -31.99
N PHE A 13 36.33 -26.21 -31.31
CA PHE A 13 37.08 -27.42 -30.96
C PHE A 13 36.76 -27.99 -29.57
N CYS A 14 35.83 -27.38 -28.82
CA CYS A 14 35.34 -27.89 -27.54
C CYS A 14 33.94 -28.53 -27.62
N LEU A 15 33.36 -28.68 -28.81
CA LEU A 15 31.99 -29.21 -29.00
C LEU A 15 31.92 -30.52 -29.80
N ILE A 16 33.05 -31.22 -29.95
CA ILE A 16 33.08 -32.59 -30.49
C ILE A 16 34.10 -33.40 -29.69
N GLN A 17 33.90 -33.50 -28.38
CA GLN A 17 34.30 -34.70 -27.68
C GLN A 17 33.07 -35.61 -27.75
N PRO A 18 33.14 -36.85 -28.24
CA PRO A 18 32.17 -37.82 -27.78
C PRO A 18 32.21 -37.78 -26.26
N LEU A 19 31.05 -37.70 -25.59
CA LEU A 19 31.00 -38.05 -24.19
C LEU A 19 31.58 -39.47 -24.12
N ALA A 20 32.84 -39.56 -23.71
CA ALA A 20 33.32 -40.76 -23.08
C ALA A 20 32.43 -40.86 -21.84
N TYR A 21 31.43 -41.74 -21.92
CA TYR A 21 30.90 -42.37 -20.73
C TYR A 21 32.10 -42.71 -19.87
N ALA A 22 32.04 -42.28 -18.61
CA ALA A 22 33.00 -42.72 -17.62
C ALA A 22 33.15 -44.24 -17.81
N GLU A 23 34.39 -44.70 -17.99
CA GLU A 23 34.70 -46.10 -17.70
C GLU A 23 34.46 -46.25 -16.20
N ASP A 24 33.20 -46.47 -15.86
CA ASP A 24 32.80 -46.97 -14.57
C ASP A 24 33.40 -48.36 -14.45
N ALA A 25 33.92 -48.67 -13.26
CA ALA A 25 34.79 -49.81 -13.02
C ALA A 25 34.28 -51.08 -13.73
N SER A 26 35.02 -51.53 -14.75
CA SER A 26 34.72 -52.79 -15.44
C SER A 26 35.04 -53.95 -14.49
N TYR A 27 34.13 -54.23 -13.58
CA TYR A 27 34.11 -55.51 -12.89
C TYR A 27 33.79 -56.55 -13.94
N GLU A 28 34.77 -57.40 -14.28
CA GLU A 28 34.57 -58.55 -15.16
C GLU A 28 33.64 -59.55 -14.46
N CYS A 29 32.35 -59.45 -14.74
CA CYS A 29 31.41 -60.53 -14.51
C CYS A 29 31.67 -61.67 -15.52
N THR A 30 31.11 -62.84 -15.26
CA THR A 30 31.09 -63.91 -16.27
C THR A 30 30.25 -63.42 -17.46
N ALA A 31 30.79 -63.47 -18.68
CA ALA A 31 30.05 -63.01 -19.86
C ALA A 31 28.77 -63.82 -20.09
N GLY A 32 27.67 -63.14 -20.37
CA GLY A 32 26.35 -63.71 -20.61
C GLY A 32 25.42 -62.77 -21.35
N ASP A 33 24.11 -62.91 -21.11
CA ASP A 33 23.05 -62.31 -21.91
C ASP A 33 22.16 -61.32 -21.13
N SER A 34 22.54 -60.91 -19.91
CA SER A 34 21.79 -59.92 -19.11
C SER A 34 21.60 -58.58 -19.85
N THR A 35 20.47 -57.91 -19.60
CA THR A 35 20.06 -56.69 -20.30
C THR A 35 19.59 -55.54 -19.42
N GLU A 36 19.13 -55.79 -18.20
CA GLU A 36 18.52 -54.76 -17.33
C GLU A 36 19.56 -54.05 -16.45
N ASP A 37 20.46 -54.81 -15.83
CA ASP A 37 21.49 -54.29 -14.92
C ASP A 37 22.89 -54.29 -15.57
N ARG A 38 23.82 -55.13 -15.11
CA ARG A 38 25.18 -55.25 -15.65
C ARG A 38 25.11 -55.94 -17.01
N VAL A 39 24.87 -55.17 -18.07
CA VAL A 39 24.65 -55.68 -19.43
C VAL A 39 25.78 -56.59 -19.91
N GLY A 40 25.43 -57.78 -20.39
CA GLY A 40 26.35 -58.77 -20.95
C GLY A 40 27.02 -59.66 -19.90
N CYS A 41 26.48 -59.69 -18.68
CA CYS A 41 26.84 -60.62 -17.61
C CYS A 41 25.99 -61.89 -17.66
N LEU A 42 26.42 -62.91 -16.91
CA LEU A 42 25.69 -64.16 -16.73
C LEU A 42 24.32 -63.86 -16.15
N ASP A 43 23.31 -64.40 -16.83
CA ASP A 43 21.89 -64.38 -16.48
C ASP A 43 21.43 -65.82 -16.73
N THR A 44 21.25 -66.58 -15.65
CA THR A 44 21.07 -68.03 -15.73
C THR A 44 19.67 -68.43 -16.20
N ASP A 45 18.65 -67.62 -15.92
CA ASP A 45 17.26 -67.95 -16.24
C ASP A 45 16.65 -67.08 -17.36
N GLY A 46 17.36 -66.04 -17.79
CA GLY A 46 17.07 -65.24 -18.98
C GLY A 46 16.01 -64.18 -18.76
N ASP A 47 15.87 -63.67 -17.53
CA ASP A 47 14.91 -62.62 -17.17
C ASP A 47 15.43 -61.19 -17.42
N GLY A 48 16.73 -61.08 -17.73
CA GLY A 48 17.42 -59.85 -18.03
C GLY A 48 18.29 -59.31 -16.89
N TRP A 49 18.16 -59.81 -15.66
CA TRP A 49 18.99 -59.42 -14.52
C TRP A 49 20.19 -60.36 -14.36
N SER A 50 21.32 -59.83 -13.91
CA SER A 50 22.56 -60.61 -13.82
C SER A 50 22.69 -61.37 -12.50
N ASP A 51 23.14 -62.63 -12.59
CA ASP A 51 23.44 -63.49 -11.44
C ASP A 51 24.42 -62.82 -10.46
N PRO A 52 24.26 -63.01 -9.14
CA PRO A 52 25.16 -62.44 -8.15
C PRO A 52 26.55 -63.08 -8.23
N ASP A 53 27.57 -62.27 -7.99
CA ASP A 53 28.96 -62.70 -7.88
C ASP A 53 29.68 -62.07 -6.68
N ASP A 54 30.98 -62.33 -6.54
CA ASP A 54 31.79 -61.86 -5.40
C ASP A 54 31.80 -60.32 -5.24
N HIS A 55 31.45 -59.54 -6.27
CA HIS A 55 31.53 -58.08 -6.31
C HIS A 55 30.18 -57.39 -6.55
N TRP A 56 29.16 -58.12 -7.00
CA TRP A 56 27.80 -57.62 -7.19
C TRP A 56 26.83 -58.63 -6.60
N ASN A 57 26.22 -58.26 -5.48
CA ASN A 57 25.29 -59.11 -4.76
C ASN A 57 23.88 -58.51 -4.78
N GLU A 58 22.94 -59.21 -4.19
CA GLU A 58 21.52 -58.84 -4.09
C GLU A 58 21.34 -57.40 -3.59
N SER A 59 22.03 -56.99 -2.52
CA SER A 59 21.97 -55.63 -1.98
C SER A 59 22.43 -54.53 -2.94
N MET A 60 23.13 -54.89 -4.02
CA MET A 60 23.62 -53.99 -5.06
C MET A 60 22.73 -54.00 -6.31
N GLY A 61 21.69 -54.86 -6.36
CA GLY A 61 20.80 -55.02 -7.50
C GLY A 61 21.17 -56.19 -8.42
N ALA A 62 21.90 -57.20 -7.92
CA ALA A 62 22.00 -58.49 -8.61
C ALA A 62 20.67 -59.24 -8.51
N ASP A 63 20.44 -60.17 -9.43
CA ASP A 63 19.29 -61.05 -9.38
C ASP A 63 19.27 -61.90 -8.09
N ALA A 64 18.25 -61.69 -7.25
CA ALA A 64 18.05 -62.45 -6.02
C ALA A 64 17.59 -63.90 -6.27
N PHE A 65 17.05 -64.19 -7.46
CA PHE A 65 16.57 -65.52 -7.82
C PHE A 65 17.12 -66.03 -9.16
N PRO A 66 18.44 -66.34 -9.26
CA PRO A 66 19.15 -66.73 -10.52
C PRO A 66 18.63 -67.96 -11.29
N ASN A 67 17.58 -68.63 -10.81
CA ASN A 67 17.01 -69.80 -11.46
C ASN A 67 15.49 -69.68 -11.62
N ASN A 68 14.91 -68.51 -11.36
CA ASN A 68 13.49 -68.23 -11.43
C ASN A 68 13.24 -66.92 -12.17
N ALA A 69 13.10 -67.00 -13.49
CA ALA A 69 12.91 -65.85 -14.37
C ALA A 69 11.61 -65.04 -14.17
N SER A 70 10.84 -65.32 -13.11
CA SER A 70 9.65 -64.54 -12.72
C SER A 70 9.92 -63.61 -11.53
N GLU A 71 11.09 -63.71 -10.89
CA GLU A 71 11.48 -62.95 -9.70
C GLU A 71 12.92 -62.48 -9.88
N ASN A 72 13.23 -61.25 -9.46
CA ASN A 72 14.60 -60.72 -9.51
C ASN A 72 15.04 -59.93 -8.27
N ARG A 73 14.08 -59.58 -7.39
CA ARG A 73 14.29 -58.73 -6.23
C ARG A 73 13.64 -59.36 -4.99
N ASP A 74 14.30 -59.19 -3.85
CA ASP A 74 13.90 -59.61 -2.50
C ASP A 74 14.26 -58.42 -1.58
N LEU A 75 13.31 -57.51 -1.38
CA LEU A 75 13.58 -56.22 -0.74
C LEU A 75 13.80 -56.37 0.78
N ASP A 76 13.07 -57.26 1.45
CA ASP A 76 13.18 -57.48 2.89
C ASP A 76 14.16 -58.61 3.29
N GLY A 77 14.56 -59.45 2.32
CA GLY A 77 15.53 -60.52 2.48
C GLY A 77 14.96 -61.76 3.16
N ASP A 78 13.65 -61.99 3.10
CA ASP A 78 13.00 -63.16 3.72
C ASP A 78 13.10 -64.44 2.87
N GLY A 79 13.54 -64.30 1.61
CA GLY A 79 13.72 -65.37 0.62
C GLY A 79 12.50 -65.62 -0.28
N LEU A 80 11.47 -64.79 -0.21
CA LEU A 80 10.40 -64.66 -1.20
C LEU A 80 10.74 -63.52 -2.17
N GLY A 81 10.35 -63.68 -3.43
CA GLY A 81 10.55 -62.61 -4.41
C GLY A 81 9.40 -61.61 -4.34
N ASP A 82 9.72 -60.32 -4.53
CA ASP A 82 8.77 -59.21 -4.40
C ASP A 82 7.50 -59.37 -5.27
N VAL A 83 7.53 -60.16 -6.36
CA VAL A 83 6.35 -60.34 -7.22
C VAL A 83 5.32 -61.26 -6.59
N ILE A 84 5.73 -62.18 -5.71
CA ILE A 84 4.84 -63.10 -4.97
C ILE A 84 4.71 -62.77 -3.49
N ASP A 85 5.61 -61.96 -2.95
CA ASP A 85 5.56 -61.52 -1.57
C ASP A 85 4.33 -60.61 -1.35
N PRO A 86 3.46 -60.91 -0.38
CA PRO A 86 2.39 -59.99 -0.01
C PRO A 86 2.83 -58.78 0.84
N ASP A 87 4.07 -58.74 1.35
CA ASP A 87 4.63 -57.70 2.24
C ASP A 87 6.11 -57.48 1.85
N MET A 88 6.35 -56.87 0.68
CA MET A 88 7.67 -56.93 0.04
C MET A 88 8.77 -56.18 0.80
N ASP A 89 8.43 -55.21 1.65
CA ASP A 89 9.41 -54.47 2.45
C ASP A 89 9.52 -54.97 3.90
N GLY A 90 8.67 -55.93 4.29
CA GLY A 90 8.76 -56.68 5.54
C GLY A 90 8.42 -55.86 6.77
N ASP A 91 7.62 -54.80 6.63
CA ASP A 91 7.24 -53.91 7.73
C ASP A 91 6.03 -54.43 8.53
N GLY A 92 5.36 -55.45 7.99
CA GLY A 92 4.18 -56.10 8.56
C GLY A 92 2.86 -55.62 7.98
N SER A 93 2.89 -54.71 7.01
CA SER A 93 1.75 -54.20 6.26
C SER A 93 1.76 -54.79 4.86
N ASN A 94 0.68 -55.46 4.47
CA ASN A 94 0.62 -56.03 3.13
C ASN A 94 0.60 -54.94 2.05
N ASP A 95 1.24 -55.20 0.91
CA ASP A 95 1.32 -54.31 -0.26
C ASP A 95 -0.04 -53.82 -0.77
N ASP A 96 -1.12 -54.57 -0.53
CA ASP A 96 -2.47 -54.21 -0.98
C ASP A 96 -3.12 -53.08 -0.17
N VAL A 97 -2.59 -52.81 1.02
CA VAL A 97 -3.03 -51.74 1.93
C VAL A 97 -1.92 -50.76 2.28
N ASP A 98 -0.68 -51.11 1.99
CA ASP A 98 0.47 -50.24 2.17
C ASP A 98 0.48 -49.10 1.13
N VAL A 99 0.61 -47.87 1.61
CA VAL A 99 0.70 -46.67 0.76
C VAL A 99 2.09 -46.51 0.15
N TRP A 100 3.12 -47.05 0.78
CA TRP A 100 4.52 -47.07 0.35
C TRP A 100 5.14 -48.49 0.43
N PRO A 101 4.72 -49.45 -0.42
CA PRO A 101 5.16 -50.85 -0.35
C PRO A 101 6.66 -51.12 -0.55
N GLU A 102 7.48 -50.11 -0.83
CA GLU A 102 8.93 -50.26 -1.03
C GLU A 102 9.75 -49.60 0.09
N ASP A 103 9.11 -49.10 1.15
CA ASP A 103 9.75 -48.35 2.24
C ASP A 103 9.21 -48.78 3.60
N ALA A 104 9.88 -49.77 4.18
CA ALA A 104 9.53 -50.37 5.47
C ALA A 104 9.49 -49.40 6.68
N GLY A 105 9.85 -48.13 6.47
CA GLY A 105 9.71 -47.08 7.48
C GLY A 105 8.31 -46.48 7.57
N ILE A 106 7.47 -46.64 6.54
CA ILE A 106 6.20 -45.94 6.37
C ILE A 106 5.17 -46.82 5.64
N TRP A 107 3.94 -46.91 6.15
CA TRP A 107 2.92 -47.79 5.58
C TRP A 107 1.53 -47.17 5.44
N SER A 108 1.23 -46.09 6.16
CA SER A 108 -0.13 -45.52 6.20
C SER A 108 -0.18 -44.01 6.08
N ASP A 109 -1.23 -43.53 5.40
CA ASP A 109 -1.58 -42.13 5.20
C ASP A 109 -3.07 -41.96 5.55
N SER A 110 -3.35 -41.66 6.82
CA SER A 110 -4.72 -41.74 7.35
C SER A 110 -5.65 -40.64 6.83
N ASP A 111 -5.12 -39.48 6.46
CA ASP A 111 -5.90 -38.34 5.94
C ASP A 111 -5.71 -38.07 4.44
N GLY A 112 -4.78 -38.78 3.79
CA GLY A 112 -4.60 -38.81 2.34
C GLY A 112 -3.84 -37.59 1.82
N ASP A 113 -2.99 -36.99 2.63
CA ASP A 113 -2.26 -35.77 2.29
C ASP A 113 -0.89 -36.01 1.63
N GLY A 114 -0.45 -37.27 1.63
CA GLY A 114 0.82 -37.74 1.06
C GLY A 114 1.98 -37.76 2.05
N TYR A 115 1.74 -37.54 3.34
CA TYR A 115 2.68 -37.76 4.44
C TYR A 115 2.29 -39.00 5.24
N ALA A 116 3.29 -39.69 5.78
CA ALA A 116 3.08 -40.96 6.46
C ALA A 116 2.78 -40.76 7.95
N ASP A 117 1.83 -41.50 8.49
CA ASP A 117 1.45 -41.46 9.91
C ASP A 117 2.62 -41.83 10.85
N GLN A 118 3.55 -42.63 10.33
CA GLN A 118 4.72 -43.13 11.06
C GLN A 118 5.73 -42.03 11.33
N GLY A 119 6.35 -42.07 12.51
CA GLY A 119 7.42 -41.14 12.88
C GLY A 119 8.82 -41.60 12.45
N LEU A 120 9.79 -40.68 12.48
CA LEU A 120 11.23 -40.89 12.22
C LEU A 120 11.62 -41.15 10.76
N HIS A 121 10.70 -40.92 9.83
CA HIS A 121 10.96 -40.94 8.39
C HIS A 121 11.01 -39.53 7.80
N ALA A 122 11.59 -39.37 6.60
CA ALA A 122 11.66 -38.08 5.93
C ALA A 122 10.28 -37.57 5.47
N LEU A 123 9.35 -38.50 5.24
CA LEU A 123 7.95 -38.24 4.88
C LEU A 123 7.00 -38.34 6.07
N SER A 124 7.51 -38.45 7.30
CA SER A 124 6.66 -38.47 8.48
C SER A 124 5.81 -37.22 8.60
N ASP A 125 4.52 -37.44 8.82
CA ASP A 125 3.54 -36.44 9.12
C ASP A 125 3.63 -35.97 10.58
N ASN A 126 3.48 -34.67 10.78
CA ASN A 126 3.32 -34.06 12.08
C ASN A 126 1.86 -33.94 12.52
N CYS A 127 0.91 -34.07 11.59
CA CYS A 127 -0.52 -34.01 11.80
C CYS A 127 -1.29 -35.20 11.19
N PRO A 128 -1.04 -36.48 11.60
CA PRO A 128 -1.55 -37.72 10.95
C PRO A 128 -3.05 -37.90 10.74
N PHE A 129 -3.87 -36.97 11.22
CA PHE A 129 -5.33 -37.05 11.14
C PHE A 129 -5.95 -35.74 10.63
N ILE A 130 -5.13 -34.79 10.18
CA ILE A 130 -5.56 -33.48 9.72
C ILE A 130 -4.84 -33.23 8.40
N TYR A 131 -5.55 -33.48 7.31
CA TYR A 131 -5.05 -33.27 5.96
C TYR A 131 -4.34 -31.92 5.81
N GLY A 132 -3.10 -31.96 5.35
CA GLY A 132 -2.27 -30.78 5.24
C GLY A 132 -1.18 -30.87 4.18
N LYS A 133 -0.66 -29.74 3.73
CA LYS A 133 0.44 -29.72 2.73
C LYS A 133 1.64 -28.90 3.12
N SER A 134 1.67 -28.49 4.39
CA SER A 134 2.81 -27.81 4.97
C SER A 134 4.09 -28.62 4.80
N LYS A 135 5.21 -27.89 4.65
CA LYS A 135 6.56 -28.45 4.48
C LYS A 135 7.56 -27.80 5.42
N ILE A 136 7.21 -26.65 5.98
CA ILE A 136 8.07 -25.82 6.81
C ILE A 136 7.79 -26.11 8.28
N ARG A 137 8.81 -26.59 9.00
CA ARG A 137 8.77 -26.99 10.43
C ARG A 137 7.88 -28.19 10.75
N LEU A 138 6.60 -28.13 10.42
CA LEU A 138 5.67 -29.24 10.50
C LEU A 138 5.31 -29.65 9.07
N LYS A 139 5.39 -30.94 8.78
CA LYS A 139 4.97 -31.55 7.50
C LYS A 139 3.60 -32.17 7.67
N GLY A 140 2.78 -32.16 6.62
CA GLY A 140 1.42 -32.76 6.60
C GLY A 140 0.41 -32.07 7.53
N CYS A 141 0.75 -30.91 8.08
CA CYS A 141 -0.21 -30.07 8.78
C CYS A 141 -0.93 -29.10 7.83
N SER A 142 -2.12 -28.65 8.24
CA SER A 142 -2.96 -27.67 7.53
C SER A 142 -2.16 -26.46 7.07
N ASP A 143 -2.38 -26.05 5.83
CA ASP A 143 -1.67 -25.03 5.05
C ASP A 143 -2.69 -24.46 4.05
N ILE A 144 -3.50 -23.52 4.53
CA ILE A 144 -4.71 -23.06 3.83
C ILE A 144 -4.37 -22.25 2.58
N ASP A 145 -3.34 -21.41 2.65
CA ASP A 145 -2.93 -20.53 1.56
C ASP A 145 -1.92 -21.20 0.59
N GLY A 146 -1.30 -22.31 1.02
CA GLY A 146 -0.40 -23.11 0.21
C GLY A 146 1.03 -22.56 0.14
N ASP A 147 1.45 -21.73 1.10
CA ASP A 147 2.81 -21.17 1.18
C ASP A 147 3.83 -22.15 1.79
N PHE A 148 3.35 -23.32 2.24
CA PHE A 148 4.06 -24.40 2.94
C PHE A 148 4.33 -24.19 4.42
N MET A 149 3.95 -23.06 5.00
CA MET A 149 3.89 -22.86 6.44
C MET A 149 2.62 -23.54 6.98
N PRO A 150 2.69 -24.25 8.10
CA PRO A 150 1.48 -24.74 8.74
C PRO A 150 0.72 -23.59 9.39
N ASP A 151 -0.62 -23.60 9.30
CA ASP A 151 -1.52 -22.54 9.81
C ASP A 151 -1.25 -22.17 11.28
N GLU A 152 -0.80 -23.13 12.12
CA GLU A 152 -0.47 -22.88 13.53
C GLU A 152 0.74 -21.95 13.73
N TYR A 153 1.65 -21.92 12.76
CA TYR A 153 2.84 -21.06 12.76
C TYR A 153 2.80 -19.96 11.70
N ASP A 154 1.67 -19.84 11.00
CA ASP A 154 1.48 -18.77 10.03
C ASP A 154 0.90 -17.52 10.69
N ASP A 155 1.50 -16.38 10.36
CA ASP A 155 1.01 -15.08 10.79
C ASP A 155 -0.14 -14.58 9.89
N ASP A 156 -0.32 -15.15 8.69
CA ASP A 156 -1.34 -14.83 7.67
C ASP A 156 -1.83 -16.15 7.04
N ALA A 157 -2.65 -16.91 7.79
CA ALA A 157 -2.87 -18.33 7.50
C ALA A 157 -3.72 -18.57 6.25
N ASP A 158 -4.53 -17.60 5.82
CA ASP A 158 -5.31 -17.70 4.58
C ASP A 158 -4.71 -16.92 3.41
N GLY A 159 -3.58 -16.23 3.63
CA GLY A 159 -2.78 -15.56 2.62
C GLY A 159 -3.51 -14.40 1.95
N ASP A 160 -4.45 -13.76 2.65
CA ASP A 160 -5.21 -12.63 2.13
C ASP A 160 -4.45 -11.30 2.19
N GLY A 161 -3.30 -11.29 2.88
CA GLY A 161 -2.39 -10.17 3.04
C GLY A 161 -2.54 -9.43 4.37
N ILE A 162 -3.54 -9.77 5.19
CA ILE A 162 -3.73 -9.23 6.53
C ILE A 162 -3.35 -10.29 7.56
N ARG A 163 -2.52 -9.91 8.52
CA ARG A 163 -2.12 -10.85 9.58
C ARG A 163 -3.33 -11.30 10.40
N ASN A 164 -3.28 -12.56 10.81
CA ASN A 164 -4.22 -13.22 11.71
C ASN A 164 -4.54 -12.39 12.97
N GLU A 165 -3.54 -11.70 13.53
CA GLU A 165 -3.73 -10.82 14.69
C GLU A 165 -4.48 -9.52 14.36
N MET A 166 -4.27 -8.97 13.17
CA MET A 166 -4.87 -7.72 12.71
C MET A 166 -6.34 -7.92 12.37
N GLU A 167 -6.72 -9.03 11.74
CA GLU A 167 -8.13 -9.37 11.51
C GLU A 167 -8.91 -9.53 12.82
N ARG A 168 -8.31 -10.22 13.80
CA ARG A 168 -8.88 -10.35 15.14
C ARG A 168 -8.99 -9.00 15.86
N ALA A 169 -8.05 -8.09 15.62
CA ALA A 169 -8.08 -6.75 16.20
C ALA A 169 -9.09 -5.82 15.50
N ALA A 170 -9.25 -5.94 14.17
CA ALA A 170 -10.24 -5.21 13.38
C ALA A 170 -11.67 -5.71 13.64
N SER A 171 -11.81 -6.92 14.18
CA SER A 171 -13.09 -7.48 14.58
C SER A 171 -13.78 -6.63 15.66
N SER A 172 -15.07 -6.40 15.47
CA SER A 172 -15.96 -5.68 16.39
C SER A 172 -17.01 -6.62 17.00
N GLY A 173 -17.85 -6.11 17.90
CA GLY A 173 -18.97 -6.91 18.44
C GLY A 173 -20.02 -7.34 17.41
N THR A 174 -19.96 -6.79 16.18
CA THR A 174 -20.94 -7.04 15.11
C THR A 174 -20.34 -7.66 13.84
N ILE A 175 -19.04 -7.49 13.63
CA ILE A 175 -18.31 -8.00 12.46
C ILE A 175 -17.11 -8.75 13.02
N LEU A 176 -17.01 -10.04 12.71
CA LEU A 176 -15.88 -10.87 13.10
C LEU A 176 -15.19 -11.30 11.82
N TYR A 177 -13.88 -11.10 11.77
CA TYR A 177 -13.02 -11.57 10.69
C TYR A 177 -12.42 -12.92 11.11
N ASP A 178 -12.40 -13.87 10.18
CA ASP A 178 -11.97 -15.26 10.38
C ASP A 178 -10.60 -15.47 9.72
N PRO A 179 -9.50 -15.59 10.50
CA PRO A 179 -8.13 -15.67 10.00
C PRO A 179 -7.73 -16.90 9.19
N TYR A 180 -8.71 -17.72 8.84
CA TYR A 180 -8.52 -18.96 8.10
C TYR A 180 -9.44 -18.98 6.87
N ASN A 181 -9.92 -17.81 6.44
CA ASN A 181 -10.84 -17.63 5.34
C ASN A 181 -10.57 -16.29 4.64
N ALA A 182 -9.86 -16.35 3.52
CA ALA A 182 -9.48 -15.19 2.71
C ALA A 182 -10.66 -14.37 2.11
N GLU A 183 -11.91 -14.84 2.22
CA GLU A 183 -13.08 -14.01 1.90
C GLU A 183 -13.52 -13.11 3.07
N SER A 184 -12.92 -13.30 4.25
CA SER A 184 -13.21 -12.65 5.51
C SER A 184 -12.16 -11.60 5.89
N THR A 185 -11.71 -10.81 4.92
CA THR A 185 -10.71 -9.77 5.10
C THR A 185 -11.33 -8.43 5.54
N PRO A 186 -10.75 -7.70 6.51
CA PRO A 186 -11.09 -6.31 6.75
C PRO A 186 -10.74 -5.41 5.56
N LEU A 187 -11.29 -4.19 5.54
CA LEU A 187 -10.88 -3.19 4.55
C LEU A 187 -9.46 -2.71 4.86
N ASP A 188 -8.67 -2.59 3.79
CA ASP A 188 -7.30 -2.05 3.76
C ASP A 188 -7.19 -1.25 2.45
N SER A 189 -7.31 0.06 2.58
CA SER A 189 -7.54 1.00 1.48
C SER A 189 -6.26 1.29 0.69
N ASP A 190 -5.12 1.43 1.37
CA ASP A 190 -3.82 1.69 0.76
C ASP A 190 -3.01 0.40 0.47
N LYS A 191 -3.42 -0.74 1.05
CA LYS A 191 -2.83 -2.07 0.90
C LYS A 191 -1.46 -2.20 1.55
N ASP A 192 -1.24 -1.54 2.67
CA ASP A 192 -0.01 -1.66 3.45
C ASP A 192 -0.03 -2.81 4.47
N THR A 193 -1.08 -3.63 4.48
CA THR A 193 -1.36 -4.75 5.40
C THR A 193 -1.95 -4.35 6.76
N LEU A 194 -2.22 -3.07 6.97
CA LEU A 194 -2.90 -2.57 8.17
C LEU A 194 -4.37 -2.28 7.84
N PRO A 195 -5.32 -2.92 8.54
CA PRO A 195 -6.74 -2.65 8.32
C PRO A 195 -7.12 -1.18 8.61
N ASP A 196 -8.05 -0.62 7.84
CA ASP A 196 -8.50 0.79 7.92
C ASP A 196 -8.97 1.24 9.32
N VAL A 197 -9.38 0.28 10.16
CA VAL A 197 -9.88 0.53 11.52
C VAL A 197 -8.73 0.65 12.54
N LEU A 198 -7.56 0.15 12.18
CA LEU A 198 -6.33 0.11 13.00
C LEU A 198 -5.24 1.03 12.44
N ASP A 199 -5.39 1.51 11.22
CA ASP A 199 -4.49 2.42 10.56
C ASP A 199 -4.81 3.88 10.92
N ASP A 200 -3.76 4.67 11.10
CA ASP A 200 -3.82 6.09 11.41
C ASP A 200 -3.77 6.97 10.14
N ASP A 201 -3.45 6.40 8.97
CA ASP A 201 -3.33 7.09 7.67
C ASP A 201 -3.77 6.15 6.51
N ASN A 202 -5.10 6.02 6.33
CA ASN A 202 -5.76 4.99 5.50
C ASN A 202 -5.47 5.08 3.98
N ASP A 203 -4.89 6.17 3.51
CA ASP A 203 -4.48 6.32 2.10
C ASP A 203 -2.97 6.60 1.93
N ASN A 204 -2.24 6.68 3.04
CA ASN A 204 -0.79 6.78 3.14
C ASN A 204 -0.22 7.96 2.34
N ASP A 205 -0.96 9.06 2.34
CA ASP A 205 -0.53 10.33 1.75
C ASP A 205 0.30 11.19 2.72
N GLY A 206 0.45 10.70 3.95
CA GLY A 206 1.23 11.29 5.03
C GLY A 206 0.39 12.18 5.95
N TRP A 207 -0.91 12.32 5.73
CA TRP A 207 -1.82 13.02 6.62
C TRP A 207 -2.59 12.03 7.49
N PRO A 208 -2.54 12.16 8.82
CA PRO A 208 -3.33 11.31 9.69
C PRO A 208 -4.85 11.49 9.47
N ASP A 209 -5.59 10.39 9.51
CA ASP A 209 -7.04 10.30 9.36
C ASP A 209 -7.81 11.27 10.26
N ASP A 210 -7.35 11.45 11.51
CA ASP A 210 -8.00 12.32 12.47
C ASP A 210 -7.92 13.81 12.07
N VAL A 211 -6.79 14.21 11.50
CA VAL A 211 -6.59 15.56 10.94
C VAL A 211 -7.43 15.73 9.68
N GLU A 212 -7.40 14.74 8.80
CA GLU A 212 -8.14 14.78 7.54
C GLU A 212 -9.65 14.90 7.76
N LEU A 213 -10.22 14.08 8.64
CA LEU A 213 -11.64 14.13 9.02
C LEU A 213 -12.02 15.48 9.65
N ASP A 214 -11.16 16.04 10.49
CA ASP A 214 -11.40 17.36 11.10
C ASP A 214 -11.36 18.49 10.06
N ARG A 215 -10.50 18.37 9.04
CA ARG A 215 -10.39 19.33 7.94
C ARG A 215 -11.42 19.11 6.83
N GLY A 216 -12.01 17.92 6.75
CA GLY A 216 -12.98 17.52 5.74
C GLY A 216 -12.38 17.02 4.42
N SER A 217 -11.10 16.59 4.42
CA SER A 217 -10.53 15.79 3.33
C SER A 217 -11.05 14.35 3.37
N ASP A 218 -10.76 13.59 2.30
CA ASP A 218 -11.19 12.21 2.13
C ASP A 218 -10.05 11.26 2.52
N ILE A 219 -10.22 10.55 3.64
CA ILE A 219 -9.24 9.60 4.23
C ILE A 219 -8.94 8.37 3.38
N TYR A 220 -9.61 8.21 2.23
CA TYR A 220 -9.43 7.08 1.32
C TYR A 220 -8.94 7.51 -0.06
N ASP A 221 -8.59 8.78 -0.27
CA ASP A 221 -8.07 9.29 -1.54
C ASP A 221 -6.83 10.14 -1.29
N ALA A 222 -5.65 9.54 -1.50
CA ALA A 222 -4.33 10.16 -1.31
C ALA A 222 -4.07 11.45 -2.11
N LYS A 223 -5.00 11.83 -3.00
CA LYS A 223 -4.98 13.11 -3.71
C LYS A 223 -5.79 14.18 -3.01
N SER A 224 -6.46 13.86 -1.92
CA SER A 224 -7.44 14.70 -1.25
C SER A 224 -6.91 15.39 0.00
N THR A 225 -5.60 15.62 0.14
CA THR A 225 -5.04 16.30 1.32
C THR A 225 -5.71 17.63 1.74
N PRO A 226 -5.62 18.00 3.03
CA PRO A 226 -6.08 19.30 3.53
C PRO A 226 -5.50 20.50 2.77
N PHE A 227 -4.30 20.36 2.20
CA PHE A 227 -3.65 21.40 1.42
C PHE A 227 -4.36 21.72 0.10
N ASN A 228 -5.02 20.75 -0.53
CA ASN A 228 -5.55 20.90 -1.88
C ASN A 228 -7.10 20.94 -1.95
N MET A 229 -7.76 20.71 -0.81
CA MET A 229 -9.22 20.72 -0.68
C MET A 229 -9.88 22.03 -1.16
N TYR A 230 -9.16 23.16 -1.07
CA TYR A 230 -9.68 24.46 -1.48
C TYR A 230 -9.17 24.88 -2.86
N MET A 231 -10.11 25.06 -3.79
CA MET A 231 -9.84 25.51 -5.16
C MET A 231 -9.02 24.53 -6.02
N GLY A 232 -8.81 23.29 -5.55
CA GLY A 232 -8.11 22.22 -6.29
C GLY A 232 -6.64 22.53 -6.56
N MET A 233 -6.01 23.34 -5.72
CA MET A 233 -4.60 23.72 -5.81
C MET A 233 -3.97 23.52 -4.44
N ASN A 234 -2.69 23.13 -4.39
CA ASN A 234 -1.96 23.12 -3.13
C ASN A 234 -1.86 24.56 -2.58
N THR A 235 -2.46 24.78 -1.42
CA THR A 235 -2.55 26.09 -0.75
C THR A 235 -1.58 26.26 0.41
N GLY A 236 -0.79 25.22 0.75
CA GLY A 236 -0.13 25.14 2.03
C GLY A 236 1.32 24.66 2.03
N PHE A 237 2.01 24.95 3.13
CA PHE A 237 3.30 24.37 3.50
C PHE A 237 3.48 24.47 5.01
N PHE A 238 4.39 23.66 5.54
CA PHE A 238 4.80 23.65 6.93
C PHE A 238 6.13 24.37 7.12
N TYR A 239 6.26 25.14 8.20
CA TYR A 239 7.48 25.85 8.58
C TYR A 239 8.06 25.28 9.87
N ARG A 240 9.18 24.56 9.75
CA ARG A 240 9.91 23.90 10.85
C ARG A 240 10.81 24.84 11.66
N GLY A 241 10.95 26.09 11.24
CA GLY A 241 11.87 27.04 11.84
C GLY A 241 13.25 27.11 11.15
N GLY A 242 13.92 28.25 11.30
CA GLY A 242 15.21 28.53 10.66
C GLY A 242 15.09 29.28 9.32
N ILE A 243 16.23 29.53 8.67
CA ILE A 243 16.30 30.24 7.38
C ILE A 243 17.05 29.39 6.34
N ASN A 244 17.09 28.07 6.55
CA ASN A 244 17.79 27.15 5.66
C ASN A 244 16.81 26.61 4.60
N SER A 245 17.33 25.94 3.57
CA SER A 245 16.50 25.34 2.53
C SER A 245 15.55 24.24 3.03
N GLU A 246 15.82 23.67 4.20
CA GLU A 246 15.01 22.62 4.85
C GLU A 246 13.98 23.18 5.83
N SER A 247 13.88 24.51 5.97
CA SER A 247 12.95 25.14 6.91
C SER A 247 11.49 25.07 6.46
N PHE A 248 11.23 24.68 5.21
CA PHE A 248 9.89 24.54 4.64
C PHE A 248 9.71 23.12 4.11
N THR A 249 8.58 22.50 4.43
CA THR A 249 8.20 21.17 3.93
C THR A 249 6.74 21.14 3.50
N SER A 250 6.40 20.22 2.61
CA SER A 250 5.01 19.88 2.26
C SER A 250 4.45 18.77 3.13
N ASP A 251 5.32 18.00 3.78
CA ASP A 251 4.94 16.81 4.53
C ASP A 251 4.32 17.22 5.86
N TYR A 252 3.30 16.49 6.29
CA TYR A 252 2.67 16.70 7.58
C TYR A 252 3.70 16.65 8.71
N ASP A 253 3.67 17.64 9.58
CA ASP A 253 4.54 17.74 10.74
C ASP A 253 3.82 18.47 11.88
N PRO A 254 3.40 17.75 12.93
CA PRO A 254 2.58 18.29 14.02
C PRO A 254 3.35 19.30 14.90
N GLU A 255 4.68 19.32 14.87
CA GLU A 255 5.49 20.27 15.64
C GLU A 255 5.77 21.58 14.88
N SER A 256 5.48 21.59 13.59
CA SER A 256 5.78 22.70 12.69
C SER A 256 4.60 23.68 12.57
N PHE A 257 4.89 24.90 12.14
CA PHE A 257 3.84 25.89 11.91
C PHE A 257 3.25 25.75 10.50
N GLU A 258 1.99 25.35 10.41
CA GLU A 258 1.27 25.25 9.15
C GLU A 258 0.87 26.64 8.62
N ILE A 259 1.11 26.87 7.32
CA ILE A 259 0.58 28.02 6.58
C ILE A 259 -0.18 27.48 5.38
N SER A 260 -1.50 27.39 5.48
CA SER A 260 -2.37 26.87 4.42
C SER A 260 -3.73 27.56 4.43
N LEU A 261 -4.54 27.34 3.38
CA LEU A 261 -5.92 27.81 3.39
C LEU A 261 -6.81 26.97 4.33
N SER A 262 -6.50 25.68 4.54
CA SER A 262 -7.23 24.81 5.46
C SER A 262 -7.05 25.23 6.93
N ALA A 263 -5.81 25.51 7.35
CA ALA A 263 -5.53 26.03 8.68
C ALA A 263 -6.17 27.40 8.91
N LEU A 264 -6.14 28.28 7.91
CA LEU A 264 -6.84 29.57 8.01
C LEU A 264 -8.37 29.37 8.10
N SER A 265 -8.92 28.43 7.34
CA SER A 265 -10.34 28.11 7.33
C SER A 265 -10.80 27.65 8.72
N GLU A 266 -10.07 26.72 9.34
CA GLU A 266 -10.32 26.25 10.70
C GLU A 266 -10.41 27.42 11.69
N ILE A 267 -9.39 28.29 11.71
CA ILE A 267 -9.35 29.46 12.61
C ILE A 267 -10.54 30.40 12.33
N VAL A 268 -10.85 30.66 11.07
CA VAL A 268 -11.92 31.61 10.70
C VAL A 268 -13.29 31.07 11.08
N PHE A 269 -13.54 29.76 10.94
CA PHE A 269 -14.83 29.14 11.22
C PHE A 269 -15.08 28.86 12.70
N GLU A 270 -14.11 29.09 13.58
CA GLU A 270 -14.36 29.19 15.01
C GLU A 270 -15.42 30.28 15.30
N GLU A 271 -16.44 29.95 16.12
CA GLU A 271 -17.67 30.73 16.30
C GLU A 271 -17.46 32.22 16.66
N LEU A 272 -16.28 32.59 17.19
CA LEU A 272 -15.98 33.93 17.67
C LEU A 272 -15.01 34.74 16.78
N VAL A 273 -14.41 34.12 15.76
CA VAL A 273 -13.34 34.77 14.97
C VAL A 273 -13.90 35.65 13.86
N ILE A 274 -14.97 35.25 13.18
CA ILE A 274 -15.61 36.08 12.14
C ILE A 274 -16.00 37.48 12.66
N PRO A 275 -16.71 37.62 13.81
CA PRO A 275 -17.01 38.94 14.36
C PRO A 275 -15.75 39.76 14.67
N LEU A 276 -14.69 39.13 15.19
CA LEU A 276 -13.43 39.79 15.52
C LEU A 276 -12.72 40.31 14.26
N LEU A 277 -12.63 39.50 13.21
CA LEU A 277 -12.04 39.87 11.92
C LEU A 277 -12.83 40.98 11.21
N LEU A 278 -14.15 41.08 11.45
CA LEU A 278 -14.97 42.16 10.91
C LEU A 278 -14.75 43.50 11.62
N VAL A 279 -14.25 43.54 12.87
CA VAL A 279 -14.07 44.79 13.64
C VAL A 279 -13.12 45.78 12.94
N PRO A 280 -11.90 45.41 12.51
CA PRO A 280 -11.03 46.31 11.75
C PRO A 280 -11.66 46.79 10.45
N ILE A 281 -12.40 45.92 9.75
CA ILE A 281 -13.11 46.26 8.51
C ILE A 281 -14.19 47.31 8.79
N TYR A 282 -14.97 47.14 9.86
CA TYR A 282 -15.95 48.13 10.29
C TYR A 282 -15.31 49.47 10.65
N PHE A 283 -14.17 49.46 11.36
CA PHE A 283 -13.41 50.68 11.66
C PHE A 283 -12.86 51.34 10.41
N ALA A 284 -12.28 50.58 9.48
CA ALA A 284 -11.77 51.09 8.22
C ALA A 284 -12.87 51.78 7.40
N ILE A 285 -14.04 51.13 7.27
CA ILE A 285 -15.22 51.71 6.62
C ILE A 285 -15.70 52.96 7.39
N PHE A 286 -15.72 52.92 8.72
CA PHE A 286 -16.12 54.05 9.55
C PHE A 286 -15.21 55.26 9.37
N PHE A 287 -13.88 55.07 9.41
CA PHE A 287 -12.90 56.14 9.23
C PHE A 287 -12.87 56.67 7.80
N ALA A 288 -12.98 55.79 6.78
CA ALA A 288 -13.08 56.20 5.39
C ALA A 288 -14.30 57.11 5.18
N ARG A 289 -15.48 56.68 5.64
CA ARG A 289 -16.72 57.49 5.55
C ARG A 289 -16.62 58.80 6.32
N ARG A 290 -15.95 58.82 7.48
CA ARG A 290 -15.72 60.03 8.27
C ARG A 290 -14.74 60.98 7.58
N GLY A 291 -13.71 60.44 6.93
CA GLY A 291 -12.74 61.19 6.13
C GLY A 291 -13.42 61.88 4.95
N GLU A 292 -14.23 61.15 4.20
CA GLU A 292 -15.03 61.70 3.10
C GLU A 292 -15.95 62.84 3.56
N PHE A 293 -16.69 62.65 4.66
CA PHE A 293 -17.52 63.72 5.23
C PHE A 293 -16.72 64.97 5.60
N LYS A 294 -15.56 64.82 6.26
CA LYS A 294 -14.69 65.95 6.61
C LYS A 294 -14.10 66.64 5.38
N ASN A 295 -13.73 65.87 4.35
CA ASN A 295 -13.25 66.41 3.08
C ASN A 295 -14.34 67.23 2.38
N CYS A 296 -15.59 66.77 2.38
CA CYS A 296 -16.71 67.54 1.85
C CYS A 296 -16.92 68.85 2.63
N LEU A 297 -16.93 68.82 3.97
CA LEU A 297 -17.03 70.04 4.78
C LEU A 297 -15.90 71.03 4.47
N LYS A 298 -14.66 70.54 4.43
CA LYS A 298 -13.50 71.38 4.12
C LYS A 298 -13.62 72.01 2.73
N LYS A 299 -14.05 71.26 1.71
CA LYS A 299 -14.27 71.79 0.36
C LYS A 299 -15.38 72.84 0.31
N ILE A 300 -16.43 72.69 1.11
CA ILE A 300 -17.51 73.69 1.24
C ILE A 300 -16.96 74.97 1.88
N GLU A 301 -16.18 74.85 2.96
CA GLU A 301 -15.56 76.00 3.65
C GLU A 301 -14.53 76.75 2.78
N GLU A 302 -13.77 76.03 1.96
CA GLU A 302 -12.72 76.60 1.08
C GLU A 302 -13.27 77.12 -0.26
N SER A 303 -14.50 76.79 -0.62
CA SER A 303 -15.11 77.24 -1.86
C SER A 303 -15.27 78.76 -1.88
N SER A 304 -14.95 79.38 -3.02
CA SER A 304 -14.92 80.84 -3.16
C SER A 304 -15.95 81.37 -4.16
N THR A 305 -16.67 80.47 -4.84
CA THR A 305 -17.63 80.80 -5.88
C THR A 305 -18.90 79.95 -5.77
N VAL A 306 -20.03 80.54 -6.18
CA VAL A 306 -21.34 79.85 -6.21
C VAL A 306 -21.34 78.68 -7.20
N SER A 307 -20.55 78.76 -8.29
CA SER A 307 -20.44 77.66 -9.26
C SER A 307 -19.73 76.42 -8.68
N GLU A 308 -18.76 76.61 -7.77
CA GLU A 308 -18.08 75.50 -7.08
C GLU A 308 -19.02 74.81 -6.08
N LEU A 309 -19.86 75.58 -5.38
CA LEU A 309 -20.86 75.06 -4.45
C LEU A 309 -21.91 74.18 -5.15
N ALA A 310 -22.41 74.60 -6.32
CA ALA A 310 -23.38 73.83 -7.11
C ALA A 310 -22.81 72.50 -7.63
N GLU A 311 -21.51 72.46 -7.98
CA GLU A 311 -20.84 71.21 -8.36
C GLU A 311 -20.59 70.31 -7.14
N LEU A 312 -20.23 70.88 -5.99
CA LEU A 312 -20.10 70.14 -4.73
C LEU A 312 -21.43 69.51 -4.29
N GLU A 313 -22.55 70.21 -4.46
CA GLU A 313 -23.89 69.67 -4.16
C GLU A 313 -24.19 68.40 -4.99
N LYS A 314 -23.89 68.41 -6.30
CA LYS A 314 -24.05 67.24 -7.17
C LYS A 314 -23.19 66.06 -6.68
N VAL A 315 -21.94 66.33 -6.32
CA VAL A 315 -21.00 65.31 -5.80
C VAL A 315 -21.51 64.72 -4.49
N ILE A 316 -21.97 65.55 -3.55
CA ILE A 316 -22.49 65.11 -2.25
C ILE A 316 -23.74 64.24 -2.42
N ASN A 317 -24.65 64.64 -3.32
CA ASN A 317 -25.85 63.86 -3.61
C ASN A 317 -25.51 62.46 -4.18
N GLU A 318 -24.55 62.38 -5.11
CA GLU A 318 -24.11 61.09 -5.65
C GLU A 318 -23.41 60.24 -4.56
N MET A 319 -22.60 60.85 -3.69
CA MET A 319 -21.96 60.14 -2.57
C MET A 319 -22.95 59.57 -1.56
N VAL A 320 -24.07 60.25 -1.30
CA VAL A 320 -25.15 59.73 -0.43
C VAL A 320 -25.87 58.58 -1.13
N LYS A 321 -26.16 58.71 -2.43
CA LYS A 321 -26.81 57.67 -3.25
C LYS A 321 -25.99 56.40 -3.35
N GLU A 322 -24.67 56.53 -3.51
CA GLU A 322 -23.70 55.42 -3.49
C GLU A 322 -23.38 54.90 -2.08
N ARG A 323 -24.00 55.44 -1.02
CA ARG A 323 -23.75 55.09 0.40
C ARG A 323 -22.29 55.27 0.84
N LYS A 324 -21.54 56.14 0.16
CA LYS A 324 -20.21 56.60 0.58
C LYS A 324 -20.29 57.52 1.79
N VAL A 325 -21.40 58.24 1.94
CA VAL A 325 -21.68 59.08 3.13
C VAL A 325 -23.04 58.68 3.71
N LYS A 326 -23.19 58.75 5.04
CA LYS A 326 -24.47 58.45 5.71
C LYS A 326 -25.48 59.57 5.44
N VAL A 327 -26.77 59.23 5.36
CA VAL A 327 -27.85 60.18 5.05
C VAL A 327 -27.83 61.41 5.98
N TYR A 328 -27.67 61.21 7.29
CA TYR A 328 -27.61 62.35 8.23
C TYR A 328 -26.37 63.24 8.04
N HIS A 329 -25.22 62.67 7.66
CA HIS A 329 -24.05 63.46 7.28
C HIS A 329 -24.33 64.25 5.99
N GLY A 330 -25.05 63.66 5.03
CA GLY A 330 -25.50 64.35 3.82
C GLY A 330 -26.41 65.55 4.13
N LEU A 331 -27.34 65.41 5.08
CA LEU A 331 -28.18 66.53 5.54
C LEU A 331 -27.34 67.66 6.18
N VAL A 332 -26.35 67.31 6.99
CA VAL A 332 -25.44 68.30 7.59
C VAL A 332 -24.61 69.01 6.51
N LEU A 333 -24.10 68.27 5.52
CA LEU A 333 -23.36 68.86 4.39
C LEU A 333 -24.25 69.81 3.57
N ARG A 334 -25.51 69.45 3.36
CA ARG A 334 -26.48 70.31 2.67
C ARG A 334 -26.76 71.59 3.45
N ASN A 335 -26.98 71.50 4.75
CA ASN A 335 -27.16 72.70 5.57
C ASN A 335 -25.92 73.62 5.52
N ALA A 336 -24.71 73.04 5.54
CA ALA A 336 -23.46 73.80 5.41
C ALA A 336 -23.30 74.46 4.03
N LEU A 337 -23.74 73.79 2.95
CA LEU A 337 -23.82 74.38 1.62
C LEU A 337 -24.78 75.58 1.60
N GLU A 338 -26.01 75.42 2.09
CA GLU A 338 -27.04 76.47 2.12
C GLU A 338 -26.57 77.70 2.93
N GLU A 339 -25.85 77.48 4.03
CA GLU A 339 -25.24 78.55 4.84
C GLU A 339 -24.15 79.30 4.06
N LYS A 340 -23.24 78.58 3.40
CA LYS A 340 -22.19 79.19 2.57
C LYS A 340 -22.73 79.93 1.35
N GLU A 341 -23.74 79.38 0.68
CA GLU A 341 -24.44 80.06 -0.42
C GLU A 341 -25.08 81.38 0.04
N SER A 342 -25.64 81.40 1.25
CA SER A 342 -26.21 82.61 1.85
C SER A 342 -25.16 83.68 2.14
N GLU A 343 -23.94 83.28 2.55
CA GLU A 343 -22.81 84.21 2.72
C GLU A 343 -22.41 84.87 1.38
N PHE A 344 -22.38 84.11 0.28
CA PHE A 344 -22.15 84.67 -1.07
C PHE A 344 -23.34 85.52 -1.57
N GLY A 345 -24.56 85.20 -1.15
CA GLY A 345 -25.79 85.91 -1.49
C GLY A 345 -26.01 87.23 -0.72
N LEU A 346 -25.30 87.48 0.38
CA LEU A 346 -25.38 88.72 1.16
C LEU A 346 -24.32 89.78 0.78
N GLU A 347 -23.38 89.46 -0.12
CA GLU A 347 -22.40 90.43 -0.63
C GLU A 347 -22.74 91.03 -2.01
N SER A 348 -23.82 90.59 -2.67
CA SER A 348 -24.25 91.19 -3.96
C SER A 348 -25.21 92.39 -3.85
N GLU A 349 -25.56 92.84 -2.63
CA GLU A 349 -26.36 94.07 -2.39
C GLU A 349 -25.62 95.13 -1.57
N ARG A 350 -24.41 95.52 -1.98
CA ARG A 350 -23.80 96.79 -1.55
C ARG A 350 -23.40 97.65 -2.74
N GLU A 351 -24.40 98.19 -3.44
CA GLU A 351 -24.25 99.47 -4.14
C GLU A 351 -25.16 100.52 -3.47
N PRO A 352 -24.62 101.64 -2.95
CA PRO A 352 -25.44 102.73 -2.47
C PRO A 352 -26.06 103.43 -3.69
N LYS A 353 -27.39 103.43 -3.78
CA LYS A 353 -28.09 104.40 -4.64
C LYS A 353 -27.84 105.79 -4.08
N ASN A 354 -26.90 106.49 -4.72
CA ASN A 354 -26.76 107.94 -4.61
C ASN A 354 -28.06 108.63 -5.04
N GLU A 355 -28.43 109.58 -4.21
CA GLU A 355 -29.06 110.89 -4.44
C GLU A 355 -29.47 111.32 -5.86
N GLU A 356 -30.56 112.11 -5.83
CA GLU A 356 -30.94 113.24 -6.70
C GLU A 356 -32.12 113.10 -7.70
N GLU A 357 -33.08 113.99 -7.43
CA GLU A 357 -34.19 114.60 -8.22
C GLU A 357 -35.41 113.78 -8.67
#